data_AF-A0A8T5LKM5-F1
#
_entry.id   AF-A0A8T5LKM5-F1
#
_cell.length_a   1.000
_cell.length_b   1.000
_cell.length_c   1.000
_cell.angle_alpha   90.00
_cell.angle_beta   90.00
_cell.angle_gamma   90.00
#
_symmetry.space_group_name_H-M   'P 1'
#
loop_
_entity.id
_entity.type
_entity.pdbx_description
1 polymer ?
#
loop_
_entity_poly.entity_id
_entity_poly.type
_entity_poly.pdbx_seq_one_letter_code
_entity_poly.pdbx_strand_id
1 'polypeptide(L)'
;MKTGIKVFDAMTTKPVTGKVDDTITNCAKTMKKYGVGSLLITDKKQVVGMITEKDFVYKVLAKGINPDDTLARDIMEKNLFTITPESDLYDAMVEMRNNEVRRLPVEEDGKIIGLLTDKDILKIEPQLFELFVEKMRIREEDSKPIADFGKYEEGLCESCGNWSYRLKDVEGSKICSNCTAN
;
A
#
# COMPACT_ATOMS: atom_id res chain seq x y z
N MET A 1 13.59 -19.52 4.30
CA MET A 1 12.45 -20.17 3.61
C MET A 1 12.59 -19.85 2.13
N LYS A 2 12.16 -20.74 1.23
CA LYS A 2 12.05 -20.47 -0.21
C LYS A 2 10.69 -20.98 -0.66
N THR A 3 10.01 -20.23 -1.50
CA THR A 3 8.70 -20.62 -2.04
C THR A 3 8.82 -21.59 -3.21
N GLY A 4 9.95 -21.55 -3.93
CA GLY A 4 10.12 -22.26 -5.20
C GLY A 4 9.37 -21.59 -6.36
N ILE A 5 8.66 -20.49 -6.11
CA ILE A 5 7.92 -19.73 -7.11
C ILE A 5 8.77 -18.54 -7.52
N LYS A 6 8.93 -18.34 -8.83
CA LYS A 6 9.75 -17.24 -9.35
C LYS A 6 8.95 -15.96 -9.43
N VAL A 7 9.65 -14.83 -9.35
CA VAL A 7 9.09 -13.50 -9.62
C VAL A 7 8.38 -13.44 -10.96
N PHE A 8 8.96 -14.05 -12.00
CA PHE A 8 8.37 -14.10 -13.34
C PHE A 8 6.96 -14.71 -13.36
N ASP A 9 6.70 -15.70 -12.52
CA ASP A 9 5.41 -16.41 -12.45
C ASP A 9 4.32 -15.56 -11.78
N ALA A 10 4.72 -14.57 -10.98
CA ALA A 10 3.82 -13.73 -10.18
C ALA A 10 3.66 -12.30 -10.71
N MET A 11 4.66 -11.78 -11.44
CA MET A 11 4.71 -10.38 -11.82
C MET A 11 3.63 -9.98 -12.84
N THR A 12 3.26 -8.70 -12.83
CA THR A 12 2.52 -8.10 -13.92
C THR A 12 3.48 -7.79 -15.08
N THR A 13 3.34 -8.49 -16.21
CA THR A 13 4.17 -8.31 -17.43
C THR A 13 3.80 -7.08 -18.26
N LYS A 14 2.61 -6.51 -18.05
CA LYS A 14 2.13 -5.29 -18.72
C LYS A 14 1.68 -4.26 -17.68
N PRO A 15 2.61 -3.69 -16.90
CA PRO A 15 2.26 -2.71 -15.89
C PRO A 15 1.67 -1.45 -16.52
N VAL A 16 0.80 -0.78 -15.78
CA VAL A 16 0.24 0.51 -16.19
C VAL A 16 1.35 1.55 -16.15
N THR A 17 1.49 2.30 -17.24
CA THR A 17 2.53 3.31 -17.42
C THR A 17 1.95 4.71 -17.54
N GLY A 18 2.76 5.70 -17.17
CA GLY A 18 2.60 7.10 -17.54
C GLY A 18 3.81 7.58 -18.32
N LYS A 19 3.74 8.81 -18.83
CA LYS A 19 4.85 9.47 -19.52
C LYS A 19 5.49 10.55 -18.65
N VAL A 20 6.74 10.88 -18.94
CA VAL A 20 7.49 11.94 -18.25
C VAL A 20 6.80 13.32 -18.30
N ASP A 21 6.00 13.57 -19.33
CA ASP A 21 5.27 14.81 -19.59
C ASP A 21 3.79 14.76 -19.17
N ASP A 22 3.33 13.65 -18.58
CA ASP A 22 2.00 13.61 -17.99
C ASP A 22 1.94 14.53 -16.76
N THR A 23 0.87 15.29 -16.64
CA THR A 23 0.58 16.04 -15.42
C THR A 23 0.20 15.08 -14.29
N ILE A 24 0.39 15.52 -13.03
CA ILE A 24 0.01 14.70 -11.87
C ILE A 24 -1.49 14.40 -11.86
N THR A 25 -2.33 15.34 -12.32
CA THR A 25 -3.76 15.10 -12.55
C THR A 25 -4.01 13.97 -13.54
N ASN A 26 -3.27 13.92 -14.66
CA ASN A 26 -3.41 12.85 -15.64
C ASN A 26 -2.90 11.51 -15.11
N CYS A 27 -1.79 11.50 -14.38
CA CYS A 27 -1.33 10.30 -13.67
C CYS A 27 -2.40 9.78 -12.69
N ALA A 28 -3.03 10.66 -11.90
CA ALA A 28 -4.11 10.28 -10.98
C ALA A 28 -5.34 9.72 -11.71
N LYS A 29 -5.73 10.31 -12.84
CA LYS A 29 -6.81 9.78 -13.70
C LYS A 29 -6.48 8.39 -14.23
N THR A 30 -5.24 8.16 -14.66
CA THR A 30 -4.76 6.85 -15.11
C THR A 30 -4.80 5.83 -13.97
N MET A 31 -4.27 6.18 -12.80
CA MET A 31 -4.34 5.33 -11.60
C MET A 31 -5.78 4.94 -11.26
N LYS A 32 -6.71 5.91 -11.24
CA LYS A 32 -8.14 5.68 -11.00
C LYS A 32 -8.75 4.76 -12.06
N LYS A 33 -8.47 5.01 -13.34
CA LYS A 33 -9.04 4.24 -14.46
C LYS A 33 -8.67 2.77 -14.41
N TYR A 34 -7.43 2.46 -14.03
CA TYR A 34 -6.93 1.09 -14.01
C TYR A 34 -6.92 0.46 -12.60
N GLY A 35 -7.31 1.20 -11.56
CA GLY A 35 -7.36 0.70 -10.19
C GLY A 35 -5.97 0.38 -9.61
N VAL A 36 -4.95 1.16 -9.98
CA VAL A 36 -3.56 0.96 -9.55
C VAL A 36 -3.06 2.12 -8.70
N GLY A 37 -2.25 1.84 -7.68
CA GLY A 37 -1.68 2.87 -6.79
C GLY A 37 -0.27 3.34 -7.19
N SER A 38 0.20 2.97 -8.38
CA SER A 38 1.51 3.34 -8.91
C SER A 38 1.54 3.29 -10.43
N LEU A 39 2.42 4.08 -11.03
CA LEU A 39 2.71 4.07 -12.46
C LEU A 39 4.22 3.97 -12.66
N LEU A 40 4.65 3.10 -13.57
CA LEU A 40 5.98 3.22 -14.15
C LEU A 40 5.98 4.38 -15.14
N ILE A 41 6.95 5.28 -15.01
CA ILE A 41 7.07 6.46 -15.86
C ILE A 41 8.05 6.15 -16.97
N THR A 42 7.60 6.43 -18.19
CA THR A 42 8.35 6.14 -19.40
C THR A 42 8.79 7.41 -20.10
N ASP A 43 10.01 7.41 -20.60
CA ASP A 43 10.47 8.32 -21.65
C ASP A 43 10.63 7.50 -22.92
N LYS A 44 9.80 7.82 -23.92
CA LYS A 44 9.62 7.03 -25.16
C LYS A 44 9.23 5.58 -24.90
N LYS A 45 10.21 4.69 -24.73
CA LYS A 45 10.03 3.23 -24.54
C LYS A 45 10.82 2.70 -23.34
N GLN A 46 11.53 3.55 -22.62
CA GLN A 46 12.32 3.15 -21.47
C GLN A 46 11.63 3.63 -20.20
N VAL A 47 11.56 2.76 -19.21
CA VAL A 47 11.16 3.14 -17.85
C VAL A 47 12.28 3.96 -17.25
N VAL A 48 11.97 5.17 -16.81
CA VAL A 48 12.93 6.14 -16.25
C VAL A 48 12.61 6.52 -14.81
N GLY A 49 11.51 6.00 -14.27
CA GLY A 49 11.13 6.20 -12.89
C GLY A 49 9.79 5.58 -12.54
N MET A 50 9.35 5.80 -11.32
CA MET A 50 8.06 5.34 -10.80
C MET A 50 7.42 6.43 -9.95
N ILE A 51 6.10 6.50 -9.99
CA ILE A 51 5.30 7.37 -9.12
C ILE A 51 4.26 6.52 -8.39
N THR A 52 4.03 6.84 -7.12
CA THR A 52 3.02 6.22 -6.27
C THR A 52 2.05 7.26 -5.70
N GLU A 53 0.93 6.81 -5.15
CA GLU A 53 -0.01 7.68 -4.42
C GLU A 53 0.68 8.48 -3.29
N LYS A 54 1.69 7.88 -2.64
CA LYS A 54 2.50 8.55 -1.61
C LYS A 54 3.20 9.78 -2.19
N ASP A 55 3.72 9.70 -3.40
CA ASP A 55 4.39 10.84 -4.04
C ASP A 55 3.41 11.99 -4.29
N PHE A 56 2.17 11.71 -4.68
CA PHE A 56 1.15 12.76 -4.85
C PHE A 56 0.88 13.49 -3.54
N VAL A 57 0.71 12.74 -2.45
CA VAL A 57 0.44 13.31 -1.13
C VAL A 57 1.63 14.15 -0.64
N TYR A 58 2.83 13.56 -0.60
CA TYR A 58 3.98 14.18 0.06
C TYR A 58 4.76 15.18 -0.82
N LYS A 59 4.82 14.96 -2.14
CA LYS A 59 5.61 15.80 -3.05
C LYS A 59 4.79 16.91 -3.71
N VAL A 60 3.46 16.80 -3.75
CA VAL A 60 2.58 17.76 -4.45
C VAL A 60 1.55 18.37 -3.50
N LEU A 61 0.58 17.57 -3.03
CA LEU A 61 -0.59 18.07 -2.31
C LEU A 61 -0.24 18.71 -0.97
N ALA A 62 0.58 18.04 -0.15
CA ALA A 62 1.02 18.57 1.15
C ALA A 62 1.87 19.85 1.04
N LYS A 63 2.43 20.12 -0.15
CA LYS A 63 3.21 21.33 -0.44
C LYS A 63 2.38 22.45 -1.07
N GLY A 64 1.09 22.23 -1.32
CA GLY A 64 0.23 23.19 -2.00
C GLY A 64 0.58 23.43 -3.47
N ILE A 65 1.30 22.50 -4.10
CA ILE A 65 1.71 22.61 -5.52
C ILE A 65 0.52 22.21 -6.41
N ASN A 66 0.30 22.95 -7.50
CA ASN A 66 -0.76 22.65 -8.46
C ASN A 66 -0.46 21.35 -9.24
N PRO A 67 -1.29 20.30 -9.14
CA PRO A 67 -1.08 19.04 -9.87
C PRO A 67 -1.29 19.16 -11.39
N ASP A 68 -1.98 20.20 -11.87
CA ASP A 68 -2.17 20.43 -13.30
C ASP A 68 -0.93 21.03 -13.98
N ASP A 69 -0.06 21.72 -13.23
CA ASP A 69 1.17 22.34 -13.73
C ASP A 69 2.43 21.51 -13.43
N THR A 70 2.29 20.44 -12.63
CA THR A 70 3.42 19.58 -12.22
C THR A 70 3.48 18.35 -13.10
N LEU A 71 4.68 18.02 -13.60
CA LEU A 71 4.87 16.85 -14.46
C LEU A 71 5.40 15.65 -13.69
N ALA A 72 5.12 14.46 -14.21
CA ALA A 72 5.58 13.19 -13.66
C ALA A 72 7.10 13.18 -13.42
N ARG A 73 7.89 13.66 -14.39
CA ARG A 73 9.36 13.72 -14.31
C ARG A 73 9.90 14.54 -13.14
N ASP A 74 9.11 15.47 -12.61
CA ASP A 74 9.53 16.41 -11.57
C ASP A 74 9.41 15.77 -10.18
N ILE A 75 8.58 14.73 -10.02
CA ILE A 75 8.34 14.07 -8.72
C ILE A 75 8.67 12.58 -8.70
N MET A 76 8.85 11.94 -9.86
CA MET A 76 9.12 10.50 -9.94
C MET A 76 10.39 10.10 -9.20
N GLU A 77 10.35 8.91 -8.60
CA GLU A 77 11.56 8.28 -8.09
C GLU A 77 12.34 7.69 -9.26
N LYS A 78 13.63 8.03 -9.35
CA LYS A 78 14.52 7.59 -10.43
C LYS A 78 15.37 6.39 -10.01
N ASN A 79 15.69 6.31 -8.73
CA ASN A 79 16.47 5.21 -8.16
C ASN A 79 15.51 4.11 -7.73
N LEU A 80 15.21 3.22 -8.67
CA LEU A 80 14.27 2.12 -8.45
C LEU A 80 14.98 0.93 -7.82
N PHE A 81 14.41 0.40 -6.73
CA PHE A 81 14.78 -0.91 -6.23
C PHE A 81 14.15 -1.97 -7.15
N THR A 82 15.00 -2.71 -7.87
CA THR A 82 14.56 -3.72 -8.84
C THR A 82 14.80 -5.13 -8.34
N ILE A 83 14.19 -6.10 -9.02
CA ILE A 83 14.37 -7.53 -8.75
C ILE A 83 14.46 -8.31 -10.06
N THR A 84 15.19 -9.42 -10.08
CA THR A 84 15.31 -10.27 -11.29
C THR A 84 14.11 -11.23 -11.43
N PRO A 85 13.69 -11.59 -12.66
CA PRO A 85 12.58 -12.51 -12.86
C PRO A 85 12.80 -13.91 -12.27
N GLU A 86 14.05 -14.33 -12.08
CA GLU A 86 14.46 -15.65 -11.56
C GLU A 86 14.46 -15.72 -10.04
N SER A 87 14.36 -14.57 -9.35
CA SER A 87 14.34 -14.52 -7.89
C SER A 87 13.13 -15.26 -7.32
N ASP A 88 13.27 -15.80 -6.10
CA ASP A 88 12.17 -16.41 -5.36
C ASP A 88 11.25 -15.32 -4.80
N LEU A 89 9.94 -15.59 -4.68
CA LEU A 89 9.01 -14.64 -4.05
C LEU A 89 9.38 -14.30 -2.61
N TYR A 90 9.99 -15.23 -1.86
CA TYR A 90 10.52 -14.94 -0.53
C TYR A 90 11.58 -13.84 -0.57
N ASP A 91 12.50 -13.90 -1.54
CA ASP A 91 13.56 -12.89 -1.67
C ASP A 91 12.98 -11.53 -2.06
N ALA A 92 12.02 -11.52 -2.98
CA ALA A 92 11.31 -10.30 -3.36
C ALA A 92 10.61 -9.65 -2.16
N MET A 93 9.97 -10.45 -1.30
CA MET A 93 9.35 -9.95 -0.06
C MET A 93 10.36 -9.42 0.94
N VAL A 94 11.51 -10.08 1.08
CA VAL A 94 12.60 -9.61 1.94
C VAL A 94 13.14 -8.26 1.43
N GLU A 95 13.32 -8.10 0.11
CA GLU A 95 13.75 -6.83 -0.47
C GLU A 95 12.71 -5.72 -0.29
N MET A 96 11.43 -6.03 -0.48
CA MET A 96 10.34 -5.08 -0.17
C MET A 96 10.38 -4.63 1.29
N ARG A 97 10.54 -5.56 2.24
CA ARG A 97 10.64 -5.26 3.67
C ARG A 97 11.88 -4.42 4.01
N ASN A 98 13.04 -4.79 3.47
CA ASN A 98 14.31 -4.14 3.79
C ASN A 98 14.34 -2.69 3.29
N ASN A 99 13.87 -2.46 2.07
CA ASN A 99 13.83 -1.14 1.44
C ASN A 99 12.56 -0.33 1.74
N GLU A 100 11.63 -0.89 2.53
CA GLU A 100 10.35 -0.28 2.90
C GLU A 100 9.50 0.12 1.68
N VAL A 101 9.57 -0.70 0.63
CA VAL A 101 8.78 -0.56 -0.60
C VAL A 101 7.78 -1.69 -0.72
N ARG A 102 6.68 -1.45 -1.43
CA ARG A 102 5.62 -2.46 -1.66
C ARG A 102 5.59 -2.99 -3.08
N ARG A 103 6.53 -2.51 -3.91
CA ARG A 103 6.54 -2.71 -5.35
C ARG A 103 7.99 -2.75 -5.81
N LEU A 104 8.31 -3.74 -6.64
CA LEU A 104 9.62 -3.92 -7.25
C LEU A 104 9.42 -4.02 -8.76
N PRO A 105 9.91 -3.04 -9.54
CA PRO A 105 10.06 -3.22 -10.97
C PRO A 105 10.95 -4.44 -11.25
N VAL A 106 10.50 -5.30 -12.16
CA VAL A 106 11.25 -6.51 -12.51
C VAL A 106 12.17 -6.17 -13.66
N GLU A 107 13.47 -6.34 -13.45
CA GLU A 107 14.53 -5.99 -14.40
C GLU A 107 15.23 -7.24 -14.94
N GLU A 108 15.42 -7.28 -16.25
CA GLU A 108 16.22 -8.27 -16.96
C GLU A 108 17.07 -7.53 -18.01
N ASP A 109 18.39 -7.79 -18.03
CA ASP A 109 19.34 -7.16 -18.94
C ASP A 109 19.25 -5.62 -19.01
N GLY A 110 19.06 -4.97 -17.84
CA GLY A 110 18.96 -3.52 -17.72
C GLY A 110 17.65 -2.94 -18.26
N LYS A 111 16.62 -3.76 -18.46
CA LYS A 111 15.29 -3.33 -18.90
C LYS A 111 14.22 -3.78 -17.92
N ILE A 112 13.31 -2.87 -17.59
CA ILE A 112 12.12 -3.22 -16.82
C ILE A 112 11.14 -3.98 -17.73
N ILE A 113 10.90 -5.25 -17.39
CA ILE A 113 10.01 -6.16 -18.12
C ILE A 113 8.67 -6.39 -17.40
N GLY A 114 8.55 -5.92 -16.15
CA GLY A 114 7.34 -6.11 -15.36
C GLY A 114 7.33 -5.33 -14.06
N LEU A 115 6.30 -5.55 -13.27
CA LEU A 115 6.15 -5.00 -11.92
C LEU A 115 5.61 -6.09 -11.01
N LEU A 116 6.27 -6.31 -9.88
CA LEU A 116 5.81 -7.17 -8.81
C LEU A 116 5.35 -6.32 -7.63
N THR A 117 4.16 -6.61 -7.10
CA THR A 117 3.65 -5.95 -5.89
C THR A 117 3.51 -6.93 -4.73
N ASP A 118 3.53 -6.41 -3.51
CA ASP A 118 3.21 -7.16 -2.30
C ASP A 118 1.87 -7.91 -2.42
N LYS A 119 0.86 -7.29 -3.03
CA LYS A 119 -0.44 -7.90 -3.30
C LYS A 119 -0.35 -9.08 -4.26
N ASP A 120 0.53 -9.04 -5.25
CA ASP A 120 0.71 -10.16 -6.19
C ASP A 120 1.31 -11.36 -5.46
N ILE A 121 2.30 -11.10 -4.60
CA ILE A 121 2.94 -12.14 -3.79
C ILE A 121 1.94 -12.75 -2.80
N LEU A 122 1.21 -11.92 -2.05
CA LEU A 122 0.27 -12.39 -1.01
C LEU A 122 -0.95 -13.14 -1.57
N LYS A 123 -1.30 -12.95 -2.85
CA LYS A 123 -2.33 -13.75 -3.51
C LYS A 123 -1.88 -15.19 -3.76
N ILE A 124 -0.57 -15.39 -3.95
CA ILE A 124 0.02 -16.68 -4.30
C ILE A 124 0.52 -17.39 -3.04
N GLU A 125 1.25 -16.67 -2.18
CA GLU A 125 1.81 -17.20 -0.94
C GLU A 125 1.44 -16.30 0.25
N PRO A 126 0.23 -16.47 0.83
CA PRO A 126 -0.23 -15.69 1.98
C PRO A 126 0.65 -15.82 3.22
N GLN A 127 1.39 -16.92 3.37
CA GLN A 127 2.27 -17.16 4.53
C GLN A 127 3.41 -16.13 4.60
N LEU A 128 3.78 -15.52 3.47
CA LEU A 128 4.77 -14.44 3.44
C LEU A 128 4.29 -13.14 4.10
N PHE A 129 3.03 -13.03 4.50
CA PHE A 129 2.52 -11.88 5.25
C PHE A 129 3.27 -11.64 6.56
N GLU A 130 3.80 -12.70 7.19
CA GLU A 130 4.60 -12.57 8.43
C GLU A 130 5.81 -11.65 8.25
N LEU A 131 6.41 -11.61 7.05
CA LEU A 131 7.52 -10.72 6.73
C LEU A 131 7.13 -9.24 6.78
N PHE A 132 5.84 -8.93 6.58
CA PHE A 132 5.33 -7.57 6.73
C PHE A 132 4.98 -7.20 8.16
N VAL A 133 4.56 -8.16 8.99
CA VAL A 133 4.10 -7.92 10.37
C VAL A 133 5.17 -7.24 11.22
N GLU A 134 6.45 -7.58 11.02
CA GLU A 134 7.57 -6.98 11.77
C GLU A 134 7.69 -5.46 11.58
N LYS A 135 7.28 -4.94 10.42
CA LYS A 135 7.38 -3.50 10.08
C LYS A 135 6.03 -2.80 9.90
N MET A 136 4.96 -3.52 9.62
CA MET A 136 3.61 -2.99 9.67
C MET A 136 3.24 -2.80 11.14
N ARG A 137 3.21 -1.56 11.60
CA ARG A 137 2.64 -1.21 12.91
C ARG A 137 1.15 -1.54 12.85
N ILE A 138 0.79 -2.78 13.21
CA ILE A 138 -0.59 -3.30 13.17
C ILE A 138 -1.56 -2.40 13.97
N ARG A 139 -1.04 -1.62 14.94
CA ARG A 139 -1.77 -0.50 15.54
C ARG A 139 -1.11 0.81 15.15
N GLU A 140 -1.77 1.54 14.26
CA GLU A 140 -1.45 2.96 14.02
C GLU A 140 -1.93 3.87 15.16
N GLU A 141 -2.75 3.33 16.09
CA GLU A 141 -3.34 4.02 17.26
C GLU A 141 -2.32 4.76 18.10
N ASP A 142 -1.14 4.17 18.33
CA ASP A 142 -0.11 4.79 19.18
C ASP A 142 0.70 5.87 18.46
N SER A 143 0.60 5.99 17.13
CA SER A 143 1.52 6.82 16.33
C SER A 143 0.87 7.80 15.36
N LYS A 144 -0.45 7.73 15.16
CA LYS A 144 -1.20 8.70 14.38
C LYS A 144 -2.24 9.38 15.27
N PRO A 145 -2.44 10.71 15.17
CA PRO A 145 -3.55 11.38 15.83
C PRO A 145 -4.84 10.90 15.16
N ILE A 146 -5.45 9.86 15.72
CA ILE A 146 -6.80 9.46 15.35
C ILE A 146 -7.72 10.54 15.94
N ALA A 147 -8.60 11.11 15.12
CA ALA A 147 -9.70 11.90 15.66
C ALA A 147 -10.44 11.02 16.68
N ASP A 148 -10.71 11.53 17.87
CA ASP A 148 -11.48 10.79 18.88
C ASP A 148 -12.90 10.56 18.34
N PHE A 149 -13.14 9.41 17.70
CA PHE A 149 -14.45 8.99 17.22
C PHE A 149 -15.35 8.50 18.36
N GLY A 150 -14.98 8.80 19.61
CA GLY A 150 -15.57 8.26 20.83
C GLY A 150 -14.84 6.99 21.24
N LYS A 151 -14.38 6.93 22.49
CA LYS A 151 -13.91 5.68 23.10
C LYS A 151 -15.05 4.67 23.10
N TYR A 152 -14.92 3.63 22.29
CA TYR A 152 -15.73 2.45 22.46
C TYR A 152 -15.20 1.70 23.67
N GLU A 153 -16.02 1.59 24.71
CA GLU A 153 -15.71 0.69 25.81
C GLU A 153 -16.15 -0.72 25.43
N GLU A 154 -15.18 -1.62 25.37
CA GLU A 154 -15.39 -3.04 25.17
C GLU A 154 -15.36 -3.81 26.49
N GLY A 155 -16.13 -4.88 26.56
CA GLY A 155 -16.21 -5.74 27.74
C GLY A 155 -17.51 -6.53 27.80
N LEU A 156 -17.78 -7.13 28.96
CA LEU A 156 -19.04 -7.81 29.22
C LEU A 156 -20.12 -6.81 29.59
N CYS A 157 -21.29 -6.95 28.99
CA CYS A 157 -22.48 -6.21 29.39
C CYS A 157 -22.92 -6.66 30.79
N GLU A 158 -23.04 -5.72 31.73
CA GLU A 158 -23.45 -6.03 33.10
C GLU A 158 -24.92 -6.44 33.21
N SER A 159 -25.73 -6.19 32.18
CA SER A 159 -27.14 -6.61 32.14
C SER A 159 -27.35 -8.02 31.56
N CYS A 160 -26.68 -8.36 30.45
CA CYS A 160 -26.93 -9.63 29.75
C CYS A 160 -25.74 -10.59 29.76
N GLY A 161 -24.59 -10.19 30.30
CA GLY A 161 -23.37 -10.99 30.35
C GLY A 161 -22.69 -11.22 29.00
N ASN A 162 -23.25 -10.74 27.89
CA ASN A 162 -22.65 -10.89 26.57
C ASN A 162 -21.53 -9.88 26.35
N TRP A 163 -20.49 -10.31 25.63
CA TRP A 163 -19.44 -9.41 25.18
C TRP A 163 -19.98 -8.38 24.19
N SER A 164 -19.60 -7.12 24.39
CA SER A 164 -19.94 -6.02 23.49
C SER A 164 -18.74 -5.12 23.26
N TYR A 165 -18.58 -4.67 22.02
CA TYR A 165 -17.61 -3.65 21.63
C TYR A 165 -18.18 -2.24 21.72
N ARG A 166 -19.42 -2.08 22.21
CA ARG A 166 -20.14 -0.82 22.33
C ARG A 166 -20.94 -0.80 23.62
N LEU A 167 -20.24 -0.79 24.73
CA LEU A 167 -20.83 -0.53 26.04
C LEU A 167 -21.05 0.97 26.21
N LYS A 168 -22.21 1.31 26.76
CA LYS A 168 -22.53 2.64 27.25
C LYS A 168 -22.60 2.58 28.76
N ASP A 169 -22.10 3.62 29.40
CA ASP A 169 -22.35 3.82 30.83
C ASP A 169 -23.81 4.27 30.99
N VAL A 170 -24.60 3.44 31.67
CA VAL A 170 -25.96 3.74 32.07
C VAL A 170 -26.00 3.60 33.58
N GLU A 171 -26.09 4.74 34.28
CA GLU A 171 -26.15 4.82 35.74
C GLU A 171 -24.96 4.13 36.46
N GLY A 172 -23.77 4.17 35.86
CA GLY A 172 -22.56 3.54 36.41
C GLY A 172 -22.39 2.07 36.03
N SER A 173 -23.32 1.51 35.23
CA SER A 173 -23.22 0.15 34.71
C SER A 173 -22.92 0.13 33.22
N LYS A 174 -22.05 -0.79 32.81
CA LYS A 174 -21.67 -0.94 31.40
C LYS A 174 -22.66 -1.81 30.64
N ILE A 175 -23.50 -1.20 29.84
CA ILE A 175 -24.62 -1.87 29.15
C ILE A 175 -24.44 -1.84 27.63
N CYS A 176 -24.69 -2.96 26.96
CA CYS A 176 -24.57 -3.06 25.51
C CYS A 176 -25.70 -2.35 24.77
N SER A 177 -25.46 -2.06 23.49
CA SER A 177 -26.43 -1.37 22.63
C SER A 177 -27.80 -2.07 22.53
N ASN A 178 -27.86 -3.40 22.67
CA ASN A 178 -29.12 -4.15 22.63
C ASN A 178 -29.92 -4.01 23.94
N CYS A 179 -29.23 -3.92 25.08
CA CYS A 179 -29.87 -3.77 26.39
C CYS A 179 -30.26 -2.32 26.69
N THR A 180 -29.69 -1.35 25.98
CA THR A 180 -30.07 0.08 26.08
C THR A 180 -31.19 0.49 25.12
N ALA A 181 -31.58 -0.38 24.19
CA ALA A 181 -32.63 -0.13 23.20
C ALA A 181 -34.02 -0.68 23.61
N ASN A 182 -34.11 -1.38 24.74
CA ASN A 182 -35.34 -1.86 25.38
C ASN A 182 -35.62 -1.02 26.63
#